data_AF-A0A2T3MBG5-F1
#
_entry.id   AF-A0A2T3MBG5-F1
#
_cell.length_a   1.000
_cell.length_b   1.000
_cell.length_c   1.000
_cell.angle_alpha   90.00
_cell.angle_beta   90.00
_cell.angle_gamma   90.00
#
_symmetry.space_group_name_H-M   'P 1'
#
loop_
_entity.id
_entity.type
_entity.pdbx_description
1 polymer ?
#
loop_
_entity_poly.entity_id
_entity_poly.type
_entity_poly.pdbx_seq_one_letter_code
_entity_poly.pdbx_strand_id
1 'polypeptide(L)'
;MISLEQAKELVSLLENGQQAEANSLVQTLVAESHEPMFAEVGKITRQLHDSLINFRLDPRINDLARNDIPDARDRLLYVIDKTEEAANKTMDAVESTLPIADQLHNTLLQVHPQWQRLMAGKIGLSEFKALCHDIDLLLVQVEGDSSTLRNHLTDILMAQDYQDLTGQIIRRVIELVHEVEDRLVEILKAFGMEQDSKTVVDDKAAALKPEGPIINPEQRNRNDVVESQDDVDDLLSSLGF
;
A
#
# COMPACT_ATOMS: atom_id res chain seq x y z
N MET A 1 24.93 -3.21 -47.94
CA MET A 1 26.23 -2.61 -48.31
C MET A 1 26.34 -2.65 -49.82
N ILE A 2 26.82 -1.58 -50.47
CA ILE A 2 26.99 -1.51 -51.94
C ILE A 2 28.22 -2.33 -52.35
N SER A 3 28.12 -3.15 -53.39
CA SER A 3 29.24 -3.93 -53.92
C SER A 3 30.19 -3.07 -54.76
N LEU A 4 31.44 -3.52 -54.92
CA LEU A 4 32.44 -2.81 -55.73
C LEU A 4 32.06 -2.75 -57.22
N GLU A 5 31.28 -3.73 -57.71
CA GLU A 5 30.72 -3.70 -59.07
C GLU A 5 29.62 -2.63 -59.20
N GLN A 6 28.68 -2.58 -58.26
CA GLN A 6 27.61 -1.59 -58.24
C GLN A 6 28.14 -0.15 -58.13
N ALA A 7 29.22 0.05 -57.38
CA ALA A 7 29.89 1.34 -57.28
C ALA A 7 30.55 1.77 -58.61
N LYS A 8 31.16 0.83 -59.35
CA LYS A 8 31.74 1.10 -60.67
C LYS A 8 30.68 1.36 -61.74
N GLU A 9 29.57 0.63 -61.67
CA GLU A 9 28.42 0.80 -62.56
C GLU A 9 27.74 2.17 -62.35
N LEU A 10 27.57 2.60 -61.09
CA LEU A 10 27.05 3.93 -60.77
C LEU A 10 27.95 5.05 -61.32
N VAL A 11 29.28 4.91 -61.20
CA VAL A 11 30.24 5.88 -61.74
C VAL A 11 30.18 5.93 -63.27
N SER A 12 30.12 4.78 -63.93
CA SER A 12 29.98 4.68 -65.39
C SER A 12 28.70 5.35 -65.92
N LEU A 13 27.57 5.16 -65.24
CA LEU A 13 26.29 5.78 -65.60
C LEU A 13 26.31 7.31 -65.43
N LEU A 14 27.00 7.80 -64.40
CA LEU A 14 27.19 9.24 -64.16
C LEU A 14 28.15 9.87 -65.18
N GLU A 15 29.23 9.18 -65.54
CA GLU A 15 30.21 9.64 -66.56
C GLU A 15 29.59 9.73 -67.96
N ASN A 16 28.64 8.85 -68.29
CA ASN A 16 27.93 8.84 -69.57
C ASN A 16 26.70 9.78 -69.61
N GLY A 17 26.45 10.55 -68.55
CA GLY A 17 25.30 11.48 -68.48
C GLY A 17 23.93 10.80 -68.36
N GLN A 18 23.87 9.50 -68.08
CA GLN A 18 22.64 8.71 -67.91
C GLN A 18 22.09 8.85 -66.49
N GLN A 19 21.72 10.08 -66.14
CA GLN A 19 21.36 10.45 -64.78
C GLN A 19 20.08 9.77 -64.26
N ALA A 20 19.14 9.46 -65.16
CA ALA A 20 17.92 8.72 -64.82
C ALA A 20 18.20 7.27 -64.40
N GLU A 21 19.11 6.59 -65.12
CA GLU A 21 19.50 5.21 -64.81
C GLU A 21 20.34 5.13 -63.53
N ALA A 22 21.25 6.11 -63.32
CA ALA A 22 21.99 6.23 -62.06
C ALA A 22 21.05 6.44 -60.85
N ASN A 23 20.02 7.29 -60.97
CA ASN A 23 19.05 7.50 -59.90
C ASN A 23 18.23 6.23 -59.63
N SER A 24 17.85 5.49 -60.67
CA SER A 24 17.15 4.21 -60.53
C SER A 24 18.02 3.18 -59.79
N LEU A 25 19.31 3.10 -60.10
CA LEU A 25 20.24 2.17 -59.43
C LEU A 25 20.37 2.49 -57.93
N VAL A 26 20.48 3.77 -57.57
CA VAL A 26 20.50 4.23 -56.17
C VAL A 26 19.17 3.92 -55.48
N GLN A 27 18.04 4.12 -56.16
CA GLN A 27 16.72 3.88 -55.58
C GLN A 27 16.48 2.40 -55.28
N THR A 28 16.95 1.50 -56.16
CA THR A 28 16.92 0.04 -55.93
C THR A 28 17.82 -0.35 -54.77
N LEU A 29 19.04 0.17 -54.71
CA LEU A 29 19.98 -0.07 -53.60
C LEU A 29 19.44 0.41 -52.24
N VAL A 30 18.76 1.57 -52.23
CA VAL A 30 18.12 2.11 -51.03
C VAL A 30 16.90 1.27 -50.65
N ALA A 31 16.09 0.83 -51.62
CA ALA A 31 14.95 -0.03 -51.38
C ALA A 31 15.38 -1.39 -50.79
N GLU A 32 16.37 -2.06 -51.38
CA GLU A 32 16.96 -3.30 -50.87
C GLU A 32 17.57 -3.13 -49.47
N SER A 33 18.11 -1.94 -49.16
CA SER A 33 18.66 -1.66 -47.84
C SER A 33 17.59 -1.43 -46.77
N HIS A 34 16.41 -0.93 -47.12
CA HIS A 34 15.31 -0.68 -46.17
C HIS A 34 14.31 -1.84 -46.08
N GLU A 35 14.26 -2.70 -47.08
CA GLU A 35 13.44 -3.92 -47.11
C GLU A 35 13.60 -4.80 -45.85
N PRO A 36 14.83 -5.12 -45.36
CA PRO A 36 14.98 -5.89 -44.13
C PRO A 36 14.51 -5.15 -42.88
N MET A 37 14.63 -3.82 -42.84
CA MET A 37 14.13 -2.99 -41.73
C MET A 37 12.59 -3.00 -41.71
N PHE A 38 11.93 -2.79 -42.85
CA PHE A 38 10.47 -2.85 -42.94
C PHE A 38 9.93 -4.26 -42.70
N ALA A 39 10.67 -5.31 -43.11
CA ALA A 39 10.35 -6.68 -42.80
C ALA A 39 10.41 -6.95 -41.29
N GLU A 40 11.42 -6.44 -40.59
CA GLU A 40 11.53 -6.61 -39.13
C GLU A 40 10.47 -5.79 -38.38
N VAL A 41 10.17 -4.57 -38.80
CA VAL A 41 9.05 -3.77 -38.24
C VAL A 41 7.71 -4.48 -38.48
N GLY A 42 7.50 -5.04 -39.67
CA GLY A 42 6.30 -5.82 -39.98
C GLY A 42 6.18 -7.09 -39.14
N LYS A 43 7.31 -7.74 -38.84
CA LYS A 43 7.39 -8.93 -37.97
C LYS A 43 7.07 -8.57 -36.52
N ILE A 44 7.65 -7.51 -35.96
CA ILE A 44 7.35 -7.02 -34.60
C ILE A 44 5.87 -6.62 -34.50
N THR A 45 5.34 -5.93 -35.51
CA THR A 45 3.94 -5.51 -35.52
C THR A 45 2.97 -6.69 -35.57
N ARG A 46 3.28 -7.74 -36.35
CA ARG A 46 2.50 -8.99 -36.34
C ARG A 46 2.63 -9.74 -35.03
N GLN A 47 3.83 -9.83 -34.47
CA GLN A 47 4.03 -10.45 -33.15
C GLN A 47 3.21 -9.72 -32.07
N LEU A 48 3.22 -8.38 -32.04
CA LEU A 48 2.35 -7.61 -31.15
C LEU A 48 0.88 -7.91 -31.40
N HIS A 49 0.44 -7.91 -32.65
CA HIS A 49 -0.95 -8.15 -33.02
C HIS A 49 -1.40 -9.55 -32.58
N ASP A 50 -0.59 -10.57 -32.84
CA ASP A 50 -0.85 -11.96 -32.47
C ASP A 50 -0.85 -12.11 -30.92
N SER A 51 0.08 -11.45 -30.21
CA SER A 51 0.10 -11.43 -28.75
C SER A 51 -1.13 -10.72 -28.14
N LEU A 52 -1.58 -9.60 -28.71
CA LEU A 52 -2.79 -8.90 -28.28
C LEU A 52 -4.06 -9.70 -28.56
N ILE A 53 -4.13 -10.38 -29.72
CA ILE A 53 -5.23 -11.28 -30.06
C ILE A 53 -5.27 -12.44 -29.08
N ASN A 54 -4.13 -13.09 -28.82
CA ASN A 54 -4.04 -14.21 -27.88
C ASN A 54 -4.41 -13.76 -26.46
N PHE A 55 -3.97 -12.59 -26.03
CA PHE A 55 -4.36 -11.99 -24.74
C PHE A 55 -5.87 -11.76 -24.64
N ARG A 56 -6.48 -11.19 -25.70
CA ARG A 56 -7.94 -10.97 -25.74
C ARG A 56 -8.72 -12.28 -25.78
N LEU A 57 -8.15 -13.32 -26.37
CA LEU A 57 -8.74 -14.66 -26.45
C LEU A 57 -8.49 -15.51 -25.21
N ASP A 58 -7.63 -15.06 -24.27
CA ASP A 58 -7.37 -15.77 -23.04
C ASP A 58 -8.65 -15.78 -22.17
N PRO A 59 -9.30 -16.95 -21.98
CA PRO A 59 -10.51 -17.04 -21.18
C PRO A 59 -10.27 -16.62 -19.73
N ARG A 60 -9.07 -16.82 -19.18
CA ARG A 60 -8.75 -16.45 -17.80
C ARG A 60 -8.76 -14.94 -17.61
N ILE A 61 -8.32 -14.18 -18.60
CA ILE A 61 -8.29 -12.71 -18.54
C ILE A 61 -9.69 -12.12 -18.68
N ASN A 62 -10.51 -12.74 -19.51
CA ASN A 62 -11.92 -12.39 -19.59
C ASN A 62 -12.63 -12.63 -18.25
N ASP A 63 -12.36 -13.78 -17.60
CA ASP A 63 -12.88 -14.10 -16.28
C ASP A 63 -12.38 -13.13 -15.20
N LEU A 64 -11.08 -12.79 -15.23
CA LEU A 64 -10.47 -11.80 -14.33
C LEU A 64 -11.20 -10.44 -14.44
N ALA A 65 -11.39 -9.96 -15.66
CA ALA A 65 -12.00 -8.66 -15.93
C ALA A 65 -13.50 -8.61 -15.65
N ARG A 66 -14.23 -9.71 -15.91
CA ARG A 66 -15.69 -9.75 -15.76
C ARG A 66 -16.18 -10.17 -14.37
N ASN A 67 -15.43 -11.02 -13.69
CA ASN A 67 -15.87 -11.66 -12.45
C ASN A 67 -14.95 -11.30 -11.28
N ASP A 68 -13.65 -11.65 -11.38
CA ASP A 68 -12.75 -11.62 -10.21
C ASP A 68 -12.41 -10.18 -9.78
N ILE A 69 -12.15 -9.24 -10.71
CA ILE A 69 -11.86 -7.83 -10.39
C ILE A 69 -13.10 -7.12 -9.79
N PRO A 70 -14.31 -7.24 -10.37
CA PRO A 70 -15.53 -6.74 -9.74
C PRO A 70 -15.78 -7.34 -8.35
N ASP A 71 -15.62 -8.66 -8.17
CA ASP A 71 -15.76 -9.34 -6.87
C ASP A 71 -14.74 -8.82 -5.85
N ALA A 72 -13.47 -8.67 -6.25
CA ALA A 72 -12.43 -8.11 -5.39
C ALA A 72 -12.77 -6.67 -4.94
N ARG A 73 -13.29 -5.83 -5.83
CA ARG A 73 -13.77 -4.49 -5.47
C ARG A 73 -14.87 -4.55 -4.43
N ASP A 74 -15.89 -5.38 -4.64
CA ASP A 74 -17.04 -5.49 -3.72
C ASP A 74 -16.60 -6.03 -2.36
N ARG A 75 -15.63 -6.94 -2.34
CA ARG A 75 -15.00 -7.42 -1.10
C ARG A 75 -14.15 -6.37 -0.39
N LEU A 76 -13.41 -5.54 -1.12
CA LEU A 76 -12.69 -4.42 -0.51
C LEU A 76 -13.65 -3.38 0.09
N LEU A 77 -14.79 -3.12 -0.56
CA LEU A 77 -15.84 -2.28 0.02
C LEU A 77 -16.38 -2.89 1.32
N TYR A 78 -16.64 -4.19 1.33
CA TYR A 78 -17.03 -4.90 2.55
C TYR A 78 -15.99 -4.78 3.67
N VAL A 79 -14.69 -4.85 3.33
CA VAL A 79 -13.60 -4.64 4.30
C VAL A 79 -13.67 -3.24 4.89
N ILE A 80 -13.86 -2.21 4.06
CA ILE A 80 -13.98 -0.82 4.51
C ILE A 80 -15.15 -0.68 5.48
N ASP A 81 -16.35 -1.12 5.08
CA ASP A 81 -17.55 -1.05 5.93
C ASP A 81 -17.33 -1.76 7.28
N LYS A 82 -16.70 -2.94 7.27
CA LYS A 82 -16.42 -3.69 8.50
C LYS A 82 -15.38 -3.03 9.38
N THR A 83 -14.35 -2.43 8.79
CA THR A 83 -13.33 -1.68 9.54
C THR A 83 -13.93 -0.43 10.19
N GLU A 84 -14.83 0.26 9.50
CA GLU A 84 -15.54 1.43 10.03
C GLU A 84 -16.49 1.04 11.16
N GLU A 85 -17.30 -0.02 10.98
CA GLU A 85 -18.19 -0.54 12.02
C GLU A 85 -17.43 -0.90 13.30
N ALA A 86 -16.28 -1.58 13.16
CA ALA A 86 -15.47 -1.99 14.28
C ALA A 86 -14.79 -0.81 14.98
N ALA A 87 -14.29 0.17 14.22
CA ALA A 87 -13.71 1.39 14.76
C ALA A 87 -14.74 2.18 15.57
N ASN A 88 -15.95 2.36 15.03
CA ASN A 88 -17.04 3.06 15.72
C ASN A 88 -17.44 2.34 17.02
N LYS A 89 -17.65 1.01 16.98
CA LYS A 89 -17.95 0.24 18.21
C LYS A 89 -16.86 0.34 19.26
N THR A 90 -15.60 0.29 18.83
CA THR A 90 -14.45 0.43 19.75
C THR A 90 -14.43 1.82 20.38
N MET A 91 -14.65 2.87 19.58
CA MET A 91 -14.70 4.25 20.04
C MET A 91 -15.85 4.47 21.04
N ASP A 92 -17.07 3.99 20.73
CA ASP A 92 -18.23 4.08 21.62
C ASP A 92 -17.98 3.40 22.98
N ALA A 93 -17.35 2.22 22.97
CA ALA A 93 -17.03 1.48 24.18
C ALA A 93 -15.93 2.19 25.01
N VAL A 94 -14.94 2.80 24.36
CA VAL A 94 -13.91 3.61 25.02
C VAL A 94 -14.52 4.89 25.61
N GLU A 95 -15.33 5.62 24.85
CA GLU A 95 -16.04 6.82 25.32
C GLU A 95 -16.94 6.53 26.52
N SER A 96 -17.58 5.36 26.54
CA SER A 96 -18.42 4.92 27.67
C SER A 96 -17.59 4.47 28.88
N THR A 97 -16.31 4.15 28.68
CA THR A 97 -15.41 3.66 29.73
C THR A 97 -14.65 4.79 30.45
N LEU A 98 -14.28 5.86 29.73
CA LEU A 98 -13.55 6.99 30.32
C LEU A 98 -14.23 7.61 31.55
N PRO A 99 -15.56 7.87 31.56
CA PRO A 99 -16.24 8.43 32.72
C PRO A 99 -16.12 7.55 33.97
N ILE A 100 -16.07 6.23 33.80
CA ILE A 100 -15.92 5.28 34.91
C ILE A 100 -14.55 5.47 35.57
N ALA A 101 -13.49 5.59 34.76
CA ALA A 101 -12.14 5.84 35.25
C ALA A 101 -12.03 7.21 35.95
N ASP A 102 -12.62 8.25 35.38
CA ASP A 102 -12.64 9.59 35.97
C ASP A 102 -13.42 9.63 37.29
N GLN A 103 -14.57 8.97 37.35
CA GLN A 103 -15.39 8.90 38.56
C GLN A 103 -14.64 8.17 39.68
N LEU A 104 -14.01 7.03 39.37
CA LEU A 104 -13.18 6.28 40.33
C LEU A 104 -12.01 7.14 40.85
N HIS A 105 -11.32 7.85 39.95
CA HIS A 105 -10.22 8.73 40.31
C HIS A 105 -10.68 9.85 41.26
N ASN A 106 -11.79 10.50 40.95
CA ASN A 106 -12.36 11.57 41.77
C ASN A 106 -12.79 11.07 43.16
N THR A 107 -13.45 9.91 43.25
CA THR A 107 -13.83 9.34 44.55
C THR A 107 -12.60 8.98 45.38
N LEU A 108 -11.55 8.42 44.77
CA LEU A 108 -10.28 8.15 45.47
C LEU A 108 -9.61 9.43 45.99
N LEU A 109 -9.61 10.52 45.22
CA LEU A 109 -9.07 11.81 45.67
C LEU A 109 -9.81 12.38 46.88
N GLN A 110 -11.11 12.10 47.02
CA GLN A 110 -11.91 12.54 48.18
C GLN A 110 -11.65 11.69 49.42
N VAL A 111 -11.52 10.36 49.26
CA VAL A 111 -11.37 9.41 50.37
C VAL A 111 -9.94 9.35 50.89
N HIS A 112 -8.94 9.44 50.00
CA HIS A 112 -7.53 9.23 50.34
C HIS A 112 -6.98 10.16 51.44
N PRO A 113 -7.25 11.49 51.44
CA PRO A 113 -6.78 12.37 52.52
C PRO A 113 -7.38 12.02 53.90
N GLN A 114 -8.65 11.62 53.93
CA GLN A 114 -9.33 11.21 55.16
C GLN A 114 -8.76 9.89 55.68
N TRP A 115 -8.50 8.95 54.77
CA TRP A 115 -7.82 7.69 55.08
C TRP A 115 -6.42 7.91 55.67
N GLN A 116 -5.62 8.80 55.09
CA GLN A 116 -4.29 9.14 55.63
C GLN A 116 -4.37 9.73 57.05
N ARG A 117 -5.37 10.57 57.32
CA ARG A 117 -5.60 11.13 58.66
C ARG A 117 -6.00 10.06 59.68
N LEU A 118 -6.84 9.11 59.29
CA LEU A 118 -7.17 7.93 60.11
C LEU A 118 -5.89 7.15 60.46
N MET A 119 -5.06 6.84 59.45
CA MET A 119 -3.81 6.11 59.64
C MET A 119 -2.80 6.86 60.52
N ALA A 120 -2.83 8.19 60.52
CA ALA A 120 -2.02 9.03 61.41
C ALA A 120 -2.61 9.18 62.83
N GLY A 121 -3.76 8.56 63.12
CA GLY A 121 -4.48 8.71 64.40
C GLY A 121 -5.08 10.10 64.62
N LYS A 122 -5.20 10.92 63.57
CA LYS A 122 -5.65 12.33 63.62
C LYS A 122 -7.06 12.47 63.04
N ILE A 123 -8.03 11.75 63.61
CA ILE A 123 -9.42 11.75 63.14
C ILE A 123 -10.41 11.79 64.30
N GLY A 124 -11.47 12.61 64.17
CA GLY A 124 -12.57 12.65 65.13
C GLY A 124 -13.58 11.52 64.91
N LEU A 125 -14.39 11.21 65.93
CA LEU A 125 -15.41 10.14 65.84
C LEU A 125 -16.46 10.40 64.73
N SER A 126 -16.85 11.66 64.52
CA SER A 126 -17.80 12.05 63.47
C SER A 126 -17.21 11.86 62.06
N GLU A 127 -15.96 12.26 61.88
CA GLU A 127 -15.23 12.12 60.61
C GLU A 127 -14.93 10.65 60.29
N PHE A 128 -14.64 9.84 61.31
CA PHE A 128 -14.48 8.39 61.13
C PHE A 128 -15.76 7.74 60.62
N LYS A 129 -16.93 8.09 61.18
CA LYS A 129 -18.22 7.58 60.70
C LYS A 129 -18.51 8.00 59.27
N ALA A 130 -18.21 9.24 58.90
CA ALA A 130 -18.35 9.72 57.52
C ALA A 130 -17.43 8.94 56.57
N LEU A 131 -16.16 8.76 56.93
CA LEU A 131 -15.20 7.96 56.15
C LEU A 131 -15.65 6.51 55.96
N CYS A 132 -16.25 5.87 56.96
CA CYS A 132 -16.81 4.54 56.80
C CYS A 132 -17.93 4.49 55.75
N HIS A 133 -18.79 5.52 55.69
CA HIS A 133 -19.84 5.61 54.67
C HIS A 133 -19.26 5.90 53.29
N ASP A 134 -18.28 6.80 53.19
CA ASP A 134 -17.61 7.12 51.93
C ASP A 134 -16.89 5.89 51.35
N ILE A 135 -16.25 5.07 52.21
CA ILE A 135 -15.63 3.80 51.81
C ILE A 135 -16.66 2.77 51.39
N ASP A 136 -17.78 2.66 52.11
CA ASP A 136 -18.87 1.73 51.75
C ASP A 136 -19.45 2.08 50.37
N LEU A 137 -19.70 3.36 50.11
CA LEU A 137 -20.11 3.87 48.80
C LEU A 137 -19.07 3.58 47.72
N LEU A 138 -17.78 3.82 48.00
CA LEU A 138 -16.69 3.51 47.07
C LEU A 138 -16.65 2.02 46.73
N LEU A 139 -16.84 1.12 47.70
CA LEU A 139 -16.82 -0.33 47.47
C LEU A 139 -17.98 -0.77 46.56
N VAL A 140 -19.19 -0.27 46.83
CA VAL A 140 -20.37 -0.54 45.99
C VAL A 140 -20.19 0.02 44.58
N GLN A 141 -19.63 1.23 44.47
CA GLN A 141 -19.36 1.85 43.17
C GLN A 141 -18.34 1.04 42.36
N VAL A 142 -17.21 0.65 42.97
CA VAL A 142 -16.16 -0.15 42.32
C VAL A 142 -16.70 -1.50 41.85
N GLU A 143 -17.56 -2.15 42.63
CA GLU A 143 -18.19 -3.42 42.24
C GLU A 143 -19.04 -3.26 40.96
N GLY A 144 -19.86 -2.20 40.88
CA GLY A 144 -20.66 -1.89 39.70
C GLY A 144 -19.80 -1.48 38.49
N ASP A 145 -18.89 -0.55 38.70
CA ASP A 145 -17.99 0.01 37.68
C ASP A 145 -17.11 -1.08 37.05
N SER A 146 -16.60 -2.02 37.86
CA SER A 146 -15.80 -3.16 37.39
C SER A 146 -16.58 -4.08 36.45
N SER A 147 -17.86 -4.35 36.75
CA SER A 147 -18.71 -5.16 35.87
C SER A 147 -18.97 -4.47 34.54
N THR A 148 -19.25 -3.16 34.57
CA THR A 148 -19.48 -2.36 33.36
C THR A 148 -18.22 -2.27 32.50
N LEU A 149 -17.07 -1.98 33.12
CA LEU A 149 -15.77 -1.95 32.45
C LEU A 149 -15.47 -3.28 31.74
N ARG A 150 -15.71 -4.41 32.41
CA ARG A 150 -15.53 -5.74 31.80
C ARG A 150 -16.42 -5.92 30.56
N ASN A 151 -17.66 -5.45 30.61
CA ASN A 151 -18.57 -5.55 29.47
C ASN A 151 -18.06 -4.72 28.29
N HIS A 152 -17.67 -3.46 28.51
CA HIS A 152 -17.10 -2.62 27.44
C HIS A 152 -15.81 -3.21 26.85
N LEU A 153 -14.91 -3.75 27.68
CA LEU A 153 -13.71 -4.44 27.20
C LEU A 153 -14.05 -5.69 26.38
N THR A 154 -15.13 -6.39 26.74
CA THR A 154 -15.63 -7.52 25.95
C THR A 154 -16.20 -7.06 24.62
N ASP A 155 -16.96 -5.96 24.61
CA ASP A 155 -17.51 -5.37 23.38
C ASP A 155 -16.39 -4.93 22.43
N ILE A 156 -15.32 -4.32 22.95
CA ILE A 156 -14.12 -3.98 22.18
C ILE A 156 -13.48 -5.24 21.58
N LEU A 157 -13.34 -6.31 22.37
CA LEU A 157 -12.73 -7.55 21.91
C LEU A 157 -13.59 -8.21 20.82
N MET A 158 -14.91 -8.25 20.98
CA MET A 158 -15.83 -8.77 19.97
C MET A 158 -15.85 -7.89 18.71
N ALA A 159 -15.71 -6.58 18.86
CA ALA A 159 -15.59 -5.68 17.73
C ALA A 159 -14.34 -5.93 16.89
N GLN A 160 -13.33 -6.66 17.38
CA GLN A 160 -12.10 -7.00 16.64
C GLN A 160 -12.21 -8.27 15.78
N ASP A 161 -13.30 -9.04 15.89
CA ASP A 161 -13.49 -10.30 15.14
C ASP A 161 -13.45 -10.10 13.60
N TYR A 162 -13.63 -8.87 13.11
CA TYR A 162 -13.50 -8.54 11.68
C TYR A 162 -12.07 -8.73 11.13
N GLN A 163 -11.04 -8.68 11.99
CA GLN A 163 -9.65 -8.62 11.53
C GLN A 163 -9.23 -9.87 10.76
N ASP A 164 -9.69 -11.05 11.18
CA ASP A 164 -9.37 -12.31 10.49
C ASP A 164 -10.03 -12.34 9.10
N LEU A 165 -11.33 -12.04 9.05
CA LEU A 165 -12.09 -12.06 7.79
C LEU A 165 -11.57 -11.01 6.80
N THR A 166 -11.33 -9.78 7.28
CA THR A 166 -10.81 -8.70 6.43
C THR A 166 -9.39 -8.99 5.96
N GLY A 167 -8.54 -9.57 6.81
CA GLY A 167 -7.20 -10.02 6.44
C GLY A 167 -7.20 -11.12 5.37
N GLN A 168 -8.13 -12.09 5.45
CA GLN A 168 -8.29 -13.12 4.42
C GLN A 168 -8.73 -12.51 3.08
N ILE A 169 -9.68 -11.58 3.12
CA ILE A 169 -10.14 -10.86 1.92
C ILE A 169 -8.98 -10.10 1.27
N ILE A 170 -8.23 -9.31 2.04
CA ILE A 170 -7.10 -8.53 1.52
C ILE A 170 -6.04 -9.46 0.90
N ARG A 171 -5.69 -10.57 1.55
CA ARG A 171 -4.77 -11.57 0.98
C ARG A 171 -5.26 -12.09 -0.36
N ARG A 172 -6.55 -12.42 -0.46
CA ARG A 172 -7.13 -12.91 -1.73
C ARG A 172 -7.09 -11.85 -2.83
N VAL A 173 -7.31 -10.58 -2.48
CA VAL A 173 -7.21 -9.48 -3.43
C VAL A 173 -5.76 -9.26 -3.88
N ILE A 174 -4.78 -9.39 -2.98
CA ILE A 174 -3.35 -9.31 -3.32
C ILE A 174 -2.97 -10.44 -4.29
N GLU A 175 -3.40 -11.67 -4.04
CA GLU A 175 -3.19 -12.80 -4.96
C GLU A 175 -3.77 -12.51 -6.36
N LEU A 176 -4.96 -11.92 -6.42
CA LEU A 176 -5.58 -11.53 -7.68
C LEU A 176 -4.76 -10.47 -8.40
N VAL A 177 -4.26 -9.47 -7.69
CA VAL A 177 -3.41 -8.40 -8.26
C VAL A 177 -2.11 -8.99 -8.83
N HIS A 178 -1.46 -9.91 -8.11
CA HIS A 178 -0.28 -10.61 -8.64
C HIS A 178 -0.61 -11.40 -9.90
N GLU A 179 -1.76 -12.07 -9.96
CA GLU A 179 -2.16 -12.78 -11.17
C GLU A 179 -2.38 -11.82 -12.36
N VAL A 180 -3.01 -10.66 -12.13
CA VAL A 180 -3.13 -9.63 -13.18
C VAL A 180 -1.75 -9.15 -13.64
N GLU A 181 -0.84 -8.89 -12.71
CA GLU A 181 0.52 -8.41 -12.99
C GLU A 181 1.31 -9.42 -13.82
N ASP A 182 1.32 -10.70 -13.44
CA ASP A 182 2.02 -11.77 -14.16
C ASP A 182 1.54 -11.85 -15.62
N ARG A 183 0.23 -11.73 -15.87
CA ARG A 183 -0.33 -11.73 -17.22
C ARG A 183 0.08 -10.51 -18.03
N LEU A 184 0.16 -9.34 -17.41
CA LEU A 184 0.65 -8.13 -18.09
C LEU A 184 2.14 -8.26 -18.43
N VAL A 185 2.95 -8.87 -17.54
CA VAL A 185 4.37 -9.15 -17.79
C VAL A 185 4.55 -10.15 -18.93
N GLU A 186 3.70 -11.17 -19.05
CA GLU A 186 3.71 -12.12 -20.18
C GLU A 186 3.53 -11.41 -21.54
N ILE A 187 2.61 -10.44 -21.64
CA ILE A 187 2.44 -9.63 -22.85
C ILE A 187 3.70 -8.80 -23.11
N LEU A 188 4.24 -8.17 -22.08
CA LEU A 188 5.40 -7.28 -22.18
C LEU A 188 6.64 -8.05 -22.65
N LYS A 189 6.84 -9.29 -22.15
CA LYS A 189 7.86 -10.22 -22.65
C LYS A 189 7.60 -10.61 -24.10
N ALA A 190 6.35 -10.84 -24.50
CA ALA A 190 6.01 -11.16 -25.88
C ALA A 190 6.28 -9.99 -26.85
N PHE A 191 6.33 -8.75 -26.36
CA PHE A 191 6.74 -7.57 -27.13
C PHE A 191 8.26 -7.51 -27.41
N GLY A 192 9.04 -8.50 -26.95
CA GLY A 192 10.50 -8.50 -27.13
C GLY A 192 11.20 -7.42 -26.31
N MET A 193 10.49 -6.78 -25.37
CA MET A 193 11.12 -6.09 -24.26
C MET A 193 11.67 -7.17 -23.35
N GLU A 194 12.85 -7.70 -23.70
CA GLU A 194 13.75 -8.21 -22.70
C GLU A 194 13.98 -7.05 -21.74
N GLN A 195 13.22 -7.04 -20.65
CA GLN A 195 13.69 -6.46 -19.41
C GLN A 195 14.96 -7.24 -19.11
N ASP A 196 16.08 -6.67 -19.54
CA ASP A 196 17.36 -6.82 -18.89
C ASP A 196 17.09 -6.38 -17.45
N SER A 197 16.60 -7.30 -16.62
CA SER A 197 16.18 -7.06 -15.25
C SER A 197 17.44 -6.95 -14.39
N LYS A 198 18.25 -5.95 -14.70
CA LYS A 198 18.93 -5.12 -13.72
C LYS A 198 18.06 -3.88 -13.57
N THR A 199 17.05 -4.00 -12.72
CA THR A 199 16.37 -2.85 -12.12
C THR A 199 17.41 -1.96 -11.46
N VAL A 200 17.88 -0.95 -12.19
CA VAL A 200 18.37 0.29 -11.60
C VAL A 200 17.09 1.08 -11.32
N VAL A 201 16.58 0.93 -10.10
CA VAL A 201 15.54 1.80 -9.58
C VAL A 201 16.21 3.15 -9.39
N ASP A 202 15.88 4.11 -10.26
CA ASP A 202 16.33 5.49 -10.12
C ASP A 202 15.49 6.14 -9.00
N ASP A 203 16.09 6.19 -7.80
CA ASP A 203 15.55 6.62 -6.51
C ASP A 203 15.31 8.15 -6.42
N LYS A 204 14.63 8.77 -7.41
CA LYS A 204 14.43 10.24 -7.39
C LYS A 204 13.01 10.75 -7.57
N ALA A 205 12.00 9.88 -7.56
CA ALA A 205 10.59 10.30 -7.66
C ALA A 205 9.72 9.99 -6.44
N ALA A 206 10.29 9.46 -5.34
CA ALA A 206 9.54 9.03 -4.16
C ALA A 206 9.42 10.08 -3.03
N ALA A 207 9.83 11.33 -3.25
CA ALA A 207 9.93 12.31 -2.16
C ALA A 207 8.59 12.89 -1.64
N LEU A 208 7.42 12.50 -2.19
CA LEU A 208 6.14 13.17 -1.91
C LEU A 208 4.94 12.21 -1.87
N LYS A 209 5.04 11.10 -1.14
CA LYS A 209 3.85 10.33 -0.74
C LYS A 209 3.88 10.09 0.78
N PRO A 210 2.76 10.28 1.49
CA PRO A 210 2.68 9.94 2.91
C PRO A 210 2.80 8.42 3.03
N GLU A 211 3.97 7.93 3.43
CA GLU A 211 4.17 6.50 3.68
C GLU A 211 3.47 6.12 4.99
N GLY A 212 2.64 5.07 4.92
CA GLY A 212 2.07 4.41 6.10
C GLY A 212 3.16 3.68 6.91
N PRO A 213 2.77 2.94 7.96
CA PRO A 213 3.73 2.28 8.85
C PRO A 213 4.68 1.37 8.07
N ILE A 214 5.98 1.51 8.32
CA ILE A 214 7.03 0.75 7.64
C ILE A 214 6.86 -0.74 7.97
N ILE A 215 6.61 -1.55 6.94
CA ILE A 215 6.53 -3.00 7.03
C ILE A 215 7.83 -3.55 6.43
N ASN A 216 8.64 -4.25 7.23
CA ASN A 216 9.96 -4.82 6.94
C ASN A 216 11.15 -3.83 6.99
N PRO A 217 11.64 -3.49 8.20
CA PRO A 217 12.82 -2.63 8.37
C PRO A 217 14.12 -3.26 7.84
N GLU A 218 14.20 -4.59 7.71
CA GLU A 218 15.44 -5.27 7.29
C GLU A 218 15.70 -5.25 5.78
N GLN A 219 14.73 -4.85 4.95
CA GLN A 219 14.83 -4.93 3.49
C GLN A 219 15.08 -3.59 2.78
N ARG A 220 14.90 -2.43 3.44
CA ARG A 220 15.34 -1.13 2.90
C ARG A 220 16.71 -0.77 3.46
N ASN A 221 17.58 -0.27 2.58
CA ASN A 221 18.94 0.16 2.93
C ASN A 221 18.95 0.99 4.21
N ARG A 222 19.90 0.65 5.09
CA ARG A 222 20.16 1.16 6.46
C ARG A 222 20.43 2.68 6.57
N ASN A 223 20.08 3.47 5.57
CA ASN A 223 20.25 4.92 5.54
C ASN A 223 18.92 5.68 5.64
N ASP A 224 17.78 4.98 5.68
CA ASP A 224 16.44 5.56 5.71
C ASP A 224 15.65 5.14 6.96
N VAL A 225 16.39 4.91 8.05
CA VAL A 225 15.82 4.57 9.35
C VAL A 225 16.11 5.72 10.30
N VAL A 226 15.09 6.56 10.52
CA VAL A 226 15.05 7.51 11.63
C VAL A 226 14.78 6.69 12.89
N GLU A 227 15.84 6.19 13.51
CA GLU A 227 15.77 5.28 14.66
C GLU A 227 15.88 6.00 16.02
N SER A 228 15.99 7.34 16.02
CA SER A 228 16.16 8.13 17.24
C SER A 228 15.27 9.37 17.26
N GLN A 229 14.69 9.65 18.43
CA GLN A 229 13.98 10.89 18.77
C GLN A 229 14.85 12.15 18.55
N ASP A 230 16.18 11.99 18.53
CA ASP A 230 17.14 13.08 18.30
C ASP A 230 17.13 13.60 16.85
N ASP A 231 16.83 12.72 15.87
CA ASP A 231 16.79 13.10 14.45
C ASP A 231 15.52 13.91 14.11
N VAL A 232 14.47 13.79 14.92
CA VAL A 232 13.24 14.58 14.81
C VAL A 232 13.49 16.02 15.27
N ASP A 233 14.28 16.21 16.33
CA ASP A 233 14.66 17.54 16.83
C ASP A 233 15.61 18.26 15.87
N ASP A 234 16.50 17.53 15.18
CA ASP A 234 17.36 18.10 14.13
C ASP A 234 16.56 18.54 12.89
N LEU A 235 15.52 17.79 12.51
CA LEU A 235 14.60 18.17 11.43
C LEU A 235 13.80 19.43 11.79
N LEU A 236 13.31 19.54 13.02
CA LEU A 236 12.60 20.73 13.51
C LEU A 236 13.51 21.97 13.58
N SER A 237 14.77 21.78 13.98
CA SER A 237 15.80 22.83 14.00
C SER A 237 16.12 23.36 12.60
N SER A 238 16.08 22.50 11.58
CA SER A 238 16.35 22.88 10.19
C SER A 238 15.20 23.67 9.52
N LEU A 239 13.97 23.53 10.04
CA LEU A 239 12.76 24.20 9.55
C LEU A 239 12.47 25.55 10.23
N GLY A 240 13.28 25.96 11.20
CA GLY A 240 13.30 27.34 11.71
C GLY A 240 12.12 27.70 12.62
N PHE A 241 11.80 26.85 13.59
CA PHE A 241 11.09 27.25 14.82
C PHE A 241 12.04 27.29 16.01
#